data_AF-A0A931VK05-F1
#
_entry.id   AF-A0A931VK05-F1
#
_cell.length_a   1.000
_cell.length_b   1.000
_cell.length_c   1.000
_cell.angle_alpha   90.00
_cell.angle_beta   90.00
_cell.angle_gamma   90.00
#
_symmetry.space_group_name_H-M   'P 1'
#
loop_
_entity.id
_entity.type
_entity.pdbx_description
1 polymer ?
#
loop_
_entity_poly.entity_id
_entity_poly.type
_entity_poly.pdbx_seq_one_letter_code
_entity_poly.pdbx_strand_id
1 'polypeptide(L)'
;MKYTSPSLFIDDRRYPFKQSLTNGAWTYIAWYANAPSSTAFVEYNGERYSLKRAVQLGYIYQYVYEQRSGQWYYYPDIANVFFGNGNTYAVGSFVNGAVLNILIPGNNYKDDRAKIDMMRAISLADANFKYVKPDVFVQYYSDQWYDYHYMQFIYNNGSGDKVAYAYHATLKSNPLVRYTNYQNPITGQFAGWTQIIANTLD
;
A
#
# COMPACT_ATOMS: atom_id res chain seq x y z
N MET A 1 -15.67 16.26 -4.48
CA MET A 1 -15.09 15.86 -5.78
C MET A 1 -15.39 14.39 -6.02
N LYS A 2 -15.83 14.01 -7.23
CA LYS A 2 -16.09 12.59 -7.58
C LYS A 2 -15.25 12.24 -8.80
N TYR A 3 -14.34 11.28 -8.66
CA TYR A 3 -13.60 10.65 -9.74
C TYR A 3 -13.85 9.16 -9.66
N THR A 4 -14.35 8.59 -10.75
CA THR A 4 -14.67 7.18 -10.86
C THR A 4 -13.98 6.66 -12.12
N SER A 5 -12.81 6.03 -11.97
CA SER A 5 -12.17 5.29 -13.05
C SER A 5 -12.58 3.82 -12.98
N PRO A 6 -12.98 3.18 -14.09
CA PRO A 6 -13.29 1.75 -14.13
C PRO A 6 -12.17 0.86 -13.55
N SER A 7 -10.91 1.27 -13.69
CA SER A 7 -9.73 0.63 -13.12
C SER A 7 -9.76 0.46 -11.60
N LEU A 8 -10.49 1.33 -10.90
CA LEU A 8 -10.57 1.37 -9.43
C LEU A 8 -11.58 0.38 -8.87
N PHE A 9 -12.45 -0.15 -9.73
CA PHE A 9 -13.37 -1.24 -9.41
C PHE A 9 -12.78 -2.60 -9.75
N ILE A 10 -11.67 -2.62 -10.51
CA ILE A 10 -10.97 -3.86 -10.85
C ILE A 10 -9.97 -4.14 -9.73
N ASP A 11 -10.29 -5.17 -8.94
CA ASP A 11 -9.29 -5.77 -8.07
C ASP A 11 -8.24 -6.47 -8.93
N ASP A 12 -7.10 -5.81 -9.13
CA ASP A 12 -5.95 -6.36 -9.84
C ASP A 12 -5.06 -7.24 -8.97
N ARG A 13 -5.46 -7.51 -7.72
CA ARG A 13 -4.89 -8.57 -6.86
C ARG A 13 -5.38 -9.93 -7.34
N ARG A 14 -5.19 -10.22 -8.63
CA ARG A 14 -5.64 -11.47 -9.24
C ARG A 14 -4.58 -12.53 -8.96
N TYR A 15 -5.01 -13.53 -8.19
CA TYR A 15 -4.28 -14.71 -7.74
C TYR A 15 -3.41 -14.46 -6.50
N PRO A 16 -3.91 -14.76 -5.28
CA PRO A 16 -3.03 -14.84 -4.12
C PRO A 16 -1.95 -15.88 -4.40
N PHE A 17 -0.71 -15.53 -4.07
CA PHE A 17 0.27 -16.56 -3.79
C PHE A 17 -0.25 -17.42 -2.65
N LYS A 18 -0.16 -18.74 -2.79
CA LYS A 18 -0.61 -19.70 -1.79
C LYS A 18 0.53 -20.63 -1.41
N GLN A 19 0.75 -20.81 -0.11
CA GLN A 19 1.73 -21.74 0.40
C GLN A 19 1.17 -22.48 1.62
N SER A 20 1.13 -23.80 1.55
CA SER A 20 0.87 -24.63 2.73
C SER A 20 2.04 -24.52 3.70
N LEU A 21 1.72 -24.26 4.97
CA LEU A 21 2.70 -24.16 6.04
C LEU A 21 2.89 -25.53 6.71
N THR A 22 4.13 -25.82 7.08
CA THR A 22 4.52 -27.06 7.76
C THR A 22 4.43 -26.85 9.27
N ASN A 23 3.70 -27.72 9.97
CA ASN A 23 3.63 -27.66 11.42
C ASN A 23 4.98 -28.02 12.06
N GLY A 24 5.42 -27.23 13.04
CA GLY A 24 6.62 -27.49 13.83
C GLY A 24 7.93 -27.32 13.06
N ALA A 25 7.88 -26.82 11.84
CA ALA A 25 9.05 -26.57 10.99
C ALA A 25 8.92 -25.24 10.23
N TRP A 26 10.04 -24.77 9.70
CA TRP A 26 10.08 -23.60 8.83
C TRP A 26 9.65 -23.97 7.41
N THR A 27 8.66 -23.25 6.88
CA THR A 27 8.34 -23.25 5.46
C THR A 27 9.12 -22.11 4.78
N TYR A 28 10.00 -22.48 3.85
CA TYR A 28 10.81 -21.54 3.09
C TYR A 28 10.09 -21.11 1.81
N ILE A 29 9.97 -19.80 1.61
CA ILE A 29 9.18 -19.18 0.54
C ILE A 29 10.09 -18.26 -0.25
N ALA A 30 10.45 -18.66 -1.48
CA ALA A 30 11.12 -17.78 -2.42
C ALA A 30 10.10 -16.77 -2.96
N TRP A 31 10.29 -15.49 -2.66
CA TRP A 31 9.32 -14.44 -2.95
C TRP A 31 9.71 -13.64 -4.19
N TYR A 32 8.75 -13.46 -5.11
CA TYR A 32 8.99 -12.89 -6.44
C TYR A 32 8.27 -11.55 -6.67
N ALA A 33 7.60 -11.02 -5.66
CA ALA A 33 6.75 -9.85 -5.77
C ALA A 33 6.98 -8.89 -4.61
N ASN A 34 6.30 -7.75 -4.61
CA ASN A 34 6.34 -6.79 -3.53
C ASN A 34 4.94 -6.75 -2.89
N ALA A 35 4.82 -7.14 -1.63
CA ALA A 35 3.54 -7.19 -0.93
C ALA A 35 3.71 -6.95 0.58
N PRO A 36 2.95 -6.05 1.20
CA PRO A 36 2.93 -5.95 2.65
C PRO A 36 2.09 -7.06 3.27
N SER A 37 2.40 -7.39 4.51
CA SER A 37 1.63 -8.30 5.37
C SER A 37 0.15 -7.94 5.50
N SER A 38 -0.23 -6.67 5.31
CA SER A 38 -1.65 -6.26 5.30
C SER A 38 -2.45 -6.82 4.12
N THR A 39 -1.79 -7.31 3.06
CA THR A 39 -2.44 -8.04 1.97
C THR A 39 -2.35 -9.56 2.12
N ALA A 40 -1.90 -10.04 3.28
CA ALA A 40 -1.75 -11.45 3.58
C ALA A 40 -2.76 -11.94 4.64
N PHE A 41 -3.12 -13.21 4.54
CA PHE A 41 -4.00 -13.89 5.48
C PHE A 41 -3.67 -15.39 5.55
N VAL A 42 -4.05 -16.03 6.64
CA VAL A 42 -3.98 -17.50 6.79
C VAL A 42 -5.37 -18.08 6.57
N GLU A 43 -5.46 -19.12 5.77
CA GLU A 43 -6.64 -19.98 5.69
C GLU A 43 -6.40 -21.24 6.53
N TYR A 44 -7.32 -21.56 7.43
CA TYR A 44 -7.27 -22.75 8.26
C TYR A 44 -8.69 -23.23 8.56
N ASN A 45 -8.96 -24.53 8.37
CA ASN A 45 -10.30 -25.13 8.51
C ASN A 45 -11.41 -24.43 7.71
N GLY A 46 -11.07 -23.89 6.53
CA GLY A 46 -12.01 -23.19 5.65
C GLY A 46 -12.32 -21.75 6.06
N GLU A 47 -11.75 -21.27 7.17
CA GLU A 47 -11.87 -19.88 7.63
C GLU A 47 -10.62 -19.07 7.27
N ARG A 48 -10.79 -17.75 7.13
CA ARG A 48 -9.71 -16.80 6.81
C ARG A 48 -9.44 -15.88 7.98
N TYR A 49 -8.16 -15.74 8.32
CA TYR A 49 -7.69 -14.91 9.42
C TYR A 49 -6.60 -13.95 8.94
N SER A 50 -6.67 -12.69 9.34
CA SER A 50 -5.51 -11.79 9.19
C SER A 50 -4.28 -12.37 9.89
N LEU A 51 -3.07 -12.02 9.45
CA LEU A 51 -1.85 -12.53 10.08
C LEU A 51 -1.83 -12.26 11.59
N LYS A 52 -2.23 -11.06 12.01
CA LYS A 52 -2.34 -10.70 13.44
C LYS A 52 -3.29 -11.64 14.19
N ARG A 53 -4.46 -11.95 13.62
CA ARG A 53 -5.43 -12.85 14.25
C ARG A 53 -4.92 -14.29 14.29
N ALA A 54 -4.27 -14.75 13.22
CA ALA A 54 -3.68 -16.09 13.17
C ALA A 54 -2.56 -16.28 14.19
N VAL A 55 -1.74 -15.23 14.44
CA VAL A 55 -0.75 -15.21 15.53
C VAL A 55 -1.44 -15.27 16.90
N GLN A 56 -2.45 -14.43 17.14
CA GLN A 56 -3.19 -14.42 18.41
C GLN A 56 -3.88 -15.75 18.73
N LEU A 57 -4.35 -16.46 17.70
CA LEU A 57 -4.96 -17.78 17.81
C LEU A 57 -3.92 -18.92 17.89
N GLY A 58 -2.63 -18.60 17.77
CA GLY A 58 -1.56 -19.57 17.84
C GLY A 58 -1.51 -20.52 16.63
N TYR A 59 -1.91 -20.08 15.43
CA TYR A 59 -1.83 -20.88 14.21
C TYR A 59 -0.47 -20.74 13.52
N ILE A 60 0.13 -19.56 13.61
CA ILE A 60 1.44 -19.25 13.03
C ILE A 60 2.33 -18.53 14.04
N TYR A 61 3.62 -18.54 13.77
CA TYR A 61 4.61 -17.82 14.57
C TYR A 61 4.41 -16.31 14.43
N GLN A 62 4.66 -15.56 15.50
CA GLN A 62 4.61 -14.10 15.46
C GLN A 62 5.71 -13.51 14.58
N TYR A 63 6.86 -14.18 14.48
CA TYR A 63 8.02 -13.71 13.75
C TYR A 63 8.24 -14.45 12.44
N VAL A 64 9.00 -13.83 11.54
CA VAL A 64 9.43 -14.40 10.26
C VAL A 64 10.93 -14.16 10.11
N TYR A 65 11.64 -15.07 9.45
CA TYR A 65 12.99 -14.78 9.00
C TYR A 65 12.97 -14.37 7.53
N GLU A 66 13.77 -13.38 7.17
CA GLU A 66 13.98 -12.94 5.80
C GLU A 66 15.44 -13.17 5.42
N GLN A 67 15.66 -13.88 4.32
CA GLN A 67 16.97 -14.01 3.71
C GLN A 67 17.13 -12.93 2.63
N ARG A 68 18.11 -12.05 2.83
CA ARG A 68 18.52 -11.02 1.87
C ARG A 68 20.02 -11.13 1.64
N SER A 69 20.45 -11.20 0.38
CA SER A 69 21.87 -11.32 0.00
C SER A 69 22.60 -12.47 0.71
N GLY A 70 21.92 -13.60 0.90
CA GLY A 70 22.46 -14.80 1.54
C GLY A 70 22.45 -14.80 3.07
N GLN A 71 22.14 -13.66 3.72
CA GLN A 71 22.07 -13.54 5.17
C GLN A 71 20.63 -13.58 5.67
N TRP A 72 20.40 -14.25 6.81
CA TRP A 72 19.10 -14.33 7.47
C TRP A 72 18.95 -13.22 8.51
N TYR A 73 17.81 -12.53 8.47
CA TYR A 73 17.41 -11.46 9.37
C TYR A 73 16.12 -11.86 10.09
N TYR A 74 16.04 -11.54 11.38
CA TYR A 74 14.88 -11.83 12.22
C TYR A 74 13.93 -10.63 12.26
N TYR A 75 12.64 -10.86 11.95
CA TYR A 75 11.58 -9.87 12.03
C TYR A 75 10.56 -10.29 13.09
N PRO A 76 10.42 -9.53 14.20
CA PRO A 76 9.64 -9.96 15.35
C PRO A 76 8.12 -9.96 15.14
N ASP A 77 7.61 -9.33 14.08
CA ASP A 77 6.17 -9.19 13.82
C ASP A 77 5.84 -9.39 12.34
N ILE A 78 5.41 -10.60 11.98
CA ILE A 78 4.98 -10.98 10.64
C ILE A 78 3.76 -10.18 10.16
N ALA A 79 2.93 -9.66 11.07
CA ALA A 79 1.79 -8.82 10.72
C ALA A 79 2.19 -7.39 10.33
N ASN A 80 3.47 -7.04 10.48
CA ASN A 80 4.04 -5.74 10.09
C ASN A 80 5.26 -5.89 9.15
N VAL A 81 5.36 -7.02 8.44
CA VAL A 81 6.45 -7.29 7.49
C VAL A 81 6.08 -6.80 6.09
N PHE A 82 7.10 -6.44 5.33
CA PHE A 82 7.01 -6.24 3.89
C PHE A 82 7.72 -7.38 3.17
N PHE A 83 6.97 -8.16 2.38
CA PHE A 83 7.52 -9.21 1.53
C PHE A 83 8.08 -8.58 0.25
N GLY A 84 9.40 -8.44 0.20
CA GLY A 84 10.18 -7.84 -0.88
C GLY A 84 10.66 -8.84 -1.93
N ASN A 85 10.61 -8.42 -3.19
CA ASN A 85 10.99 -9.24 -4.34
C ASN A 85 12.46 -9.69 -4.25
N GLY A 86 12.71 -10.97 -4.51
CA GLY A 86 14.04 -11.57 -4.55
C GLY A 86 14.54 -12.08 -3.20
N ASN A 87 13.73 -11.93 -2.14
CA ASN A 87 14.06 -12.43 -0.81
C ASN A 87 13.42 -13.80 -0.56
N THR A 88 13.98 -14.56 0.38
CA THR A 88 13.37 -15.82 0.85
C THR A 88 12.85 -15.64 2.26
N TYR A 89 11.62 -16.06 2.55
CA TYR A 89 11.03 -15.96 3.87
C TYR A 89 10.91 -17.33 4.52
N ALA A 90 11.20 -17.44 5.81
CA ALA A 90 10.92 -18.63 6.60
C ALA A 90 9.73 -18.33 7.53
N VAL A 91 8.59 -18.97 7.26
CA VAL A 91 7.34 -18.82 8.02
C VAL A 91 7.04 -20.14 8.74
N GLY A 92 6.79 -20.07 10.04
CA GLY A 92 6.48 -21.24 10.86
C GLY A 92 4.98 -21.33 11.16
N SER A 93 4.49 -22.56 11.34
CA SER A 93 3.13 -22.84 11.81
C SER A 93 3.12 -23.77 13.02
N PHE A 94 2.13 -23.58 13.90
CA PHE A 94 1.87 -24.45 15.04
C PHE A 94 0.74 -25.47 14.77
N VAL A 95 0.11 -25.40 13.59
CA VAL A 95 -1.03 -26.25 13.22
C VAL A 95 -0.80 -26.89 11.85
N ASN A 96 -1.39 -28.06 11.63
CA ASN A 96 -1.36 -28.72 10.32
C ASN A 96 -2.44 -28.13 9.41
N GLY A 97 -2.13 -27.90 8.14
CA GLY A 97 -3.12 -27.47 7.14
C GLY A 97 -3.40 -25.96 7.11
N ALA A 98 -2.61 -25.14 7.82
CA ALA A 98 -2.62 -23.71 7.60
C ALA A 98 -2.03 -23.36 6.22
N VAL A 99 -2.71 -22.49 5.48
CA VAL A 99 -2.26 -22.00 4.17
C VAL A 99 -2.04 -20.49 4.26
N LEU A 100 -0.81 -20.04 4.05
CA LEU A 100 -0.50 -18.63 3.88
C LEU A 100 -0.94 -18.18 2.49
N ASN A 101 -1.75 -17.13 2.46
CA ASN A 101 -2.19 -16.47 1.25
C ASN A 101 -1.63 -15.04 1.27
N ILE A 102 -0.97 -14.63 0.19
CA ILE A 102 -0.50 -13.24 0.03
C ILE A 102 -1.07 -12.71 -1.28
N LEU A 103 -1.96 -11.72 -1.17
CA LEU A 103 -2.48 -11.00 -2.32
C LEU A 103 -1.39 -10.07 -2.82
N ILE A 104 -0.87 -10.36 -4.01
CA ILE A 104 0.12 -9.51 -4.68
C ILE A 104 -0.63 -8.31 -5.25
N PRO A 105 -0.31 -7.07 -4.82
CA PRO A 105 -0.91 -5.89 -5.41
C PRO A 105 -0.62 -5.86 -6.91
N GLY A 106 -1.67 -5.83 -7.73
CA GLY A 106 -1.48 -5.46 -9.12
C GLY A 106 -1.01 -4.01 -9.18
N ASN A 107 -0.06 -3.78 -10.06
CA ASN A 107 0.55 -2.47 -10.30
C ASN A 107 -0.06 -1.79 -11.53
N ASN A 108 -1.18 -2.32 -12.03
CA ASN A 108 -1.74 -1.94 -13.32
C ASN A 108 -2.48 -0.59 -13.25
N TYR A 109 -2.82 -0.12 -12.05
CA TYR A 109 -3.64 1.06 -11.82
C TYR A 109 -3.00 2.07 -10.85
N LYS A 110 -1.67 2.15 -10.81
CA LYS A 110 -0.92 3.06 -9.92
C LYS A 110 -1.33 4.52 -10.09
N ASP A 111 -1.48 4.98 -11.34
CA ASP A 111 -1.82 6.36 -11.65
C ASP A 111 -3.21 6.73 -11.14
N ASP A 112 -4.19 5.85 -11.35
CA ASP A 112 -5.55 6.10 -10.90
C ASP A 112 -5.67 6.04 -9.37
N ARG A 113 -4.87 5.18 -8.72
CA ARG A 113 -4.72 5.18 -7.25
C ARG A 113 -4.09 6.49 -6.75
N ALA A 114 -3.03 6.96 -7.40
CA ALA A 114 -2.38 8.23 -7.05
C ALA A 114 -3.33 9.42 -7.19
N LYS A 115 -4.14 9.46 -8.25
CA LYS A 115 -5.21 10.46 -8.41
C LYS A 115 -6.18 10.44 -7.23
N ILE A 116 -6.74 9.27 -6.86
CA ILE A 116 -7.64 9.17 -5.71
C ILE A 116 -6.97 9.66 -4.44
N ASP A 117 -5.75 9.21 -4.17
CA ASP A 117 -5.06 9.58 -2.94
C ASP A 117 -4.92 11.10 -2.83
N MET A 118 -4.53 11.77 -3.92
CA MET A 118 -4.47 13.23 -3.98
C MET A 118 -5.83 13.89 -3.78
N MET A 119 -6.89 13.41 -4.45
CA MET A 119 -8.24 13.94 -4.26
C MET A 119 -8.73 13.77 -2.82
N ARG A 120 -8.46 12.62 -2.21
CA ARG A 120 -8.83 12.32 -0.83
C ARG A 120 -8.08 13.24 0.13
N ALA A 121 -6.76 13.33 0.00
CA ALA A 121 -5.93 14.20 0.83
C ALA A 121 -6.43 15.66 0.79
N ILE A 122 -6.68 16.17 -0.41
CA ILE A 122 -7.22 17.53 -0.60
C ILE A 122 -8.61 17.68 0.03
N SER A 123 -9.52 16.71 -0.19
CA SER A 123 -10.87 16.78 0.36
C SER A 123 -10.94 16.74 1.89
N LEU A 124 -9.96 16.11 2.53
CA LEU A 124 -9.83 16.06 3.98
C LEU A 124 -9.12 17.28 4.55
N ALA A 125 -8.27 17.95 3.76
CA ALA A 125 -7.45 19.06 4.22
C ALA A 125 -8.22 20.39 4.27
N ASP A 126 -8.97 20.73 3.21
CA ASP A 126 -9.69 22.01 3.14
C ASP A 126 -10.92 21.93 2.20
N ALA A 127 -12.09 22.34 2.70
CA ALA A 127 -13.36 22.37 1.95
C ALA A 127 -13.41 23.44 0.84
N ASN A 128 -12.42 24.33 0.77
CA ASN A 128 -12.28 25.35 -0.26
C ASN A 128 -11.72 24.80 -1.59
N PHE A 129 -11.21 23.56 -1.61
CA PHE A 129 -10.92 22.89 -2.87
C PHE A 129 -12.22 22.43 -3.54
N LYS A 130 -12.61 23.10 -4.62
CA LYS A 130 -13.92 22.92 -5.28
C LYS A 130 -13.87 21.93 -6.44
N TYR A 131 -12.85 22.05 -7.29
CA TYR A 131 -12.73 21.28 -8.52
C TYR A 131 -11.39 20.58 -8.64
N VAL A 132 -11.39 19.45 -9.34
CA VAL A 132 -10.19 18.69 -9.70
C VAL A 132 -10.08 18.67 -11.23
N LYS A 133 -8.85 18.77 -11.74
CA LYS A 133 -8.53 18.57 -13.15
C LYS A 133 -7.71 17.28 -13.31
N PRO A 134 -8.37 16.10 -13.33
CA PRO A 134 -7.68 14.82 -13.34
C PRO A 134 -6.93 14.54 -14.65
N ASP A 135 -7.29 15.26 -15.71
CA ASP A 135 -6.60 15.35 -16.99
C ASP A 135 -5.23 16.03 -16.89
N VAL A 136 -5.01 16.85 -15.86
CA VAL A 136 -3.71 17.46 -15.54
C VAL A 136 -3.02 16.63 -14.46
N PHE A 137 -2.81 15.34 -14.73
CA PHE A 137 -2.02 14.42 -13.92
C PHE A 137 -0.69 14.16 -14.63
N VAL A 138 0.41 14.58 -14.01
CA VAL A 138 1.73 14.59 -14.66
C VAL A 138 2.78 14.02 -13.71
N GLN A 139 3.55 13.06 -14.21
CA GLN A 139 4.81 12.67 -13.56
C GLN A 139 5.84 13.77 -13.80
N TYR A 140 6.27 14.45 -12.74
CA TYR A 140 7.16 15.62 -12.86
C TYR A 140 8.58 15.34 -12.40
N TYR A 141 8.77 14.27 -11.63
CA TYR A 141 10.07 13.88 -11.12
C TYR A 141 10.08 12.37 -10.82
N SER A 142 11.26 11.75 -10.92
CA SER A 142 11.48 10.35 -10.53
C SER A 142 12.92 10.23 -10.07
N ASP A 143 13.11 9.70 -8.86
CA ASP A 143 14.43 9.40 -8.31
C ASP A 143 14.65 7.89 -8.19
N GLN A 144 15.73 7.45 -7.54
CA GLN A 144 16.01 6.02 -7.38
C GLN A 144 15.00 5.26 -6.50
N TRP A 145 14.26 5.98 -5.66
CA TRP A 145 13.32 5.44 -4.67
C TRP A 145 11.86 5.68 -5.05
N TYR A 146 11.50 6.87 -5.53
CA TYR A 146 10.12 7.32 -5.68
C TYR A 146 9.80 7.79 -7.10
N ASP A 147 8.55 7.56 -7.49
CA ASP A 147 7.90 8.23 -8.63
C ASP A 147 6.99 9.34 -8.13
N TYR A 148 7.17 10.55 -8.64
CA TYR A 148 6.45 11.73 -8.19
C TYR A 148 5.52 12.27 -9.26
N HIS A 149 4.27 12.48 -8.85
CA HIS A 149 3.21 13.01 -9.68
C HIS A 149 2.63 14.26 -9.05
N TYR A 150 2.11 15.18 -9.87
CA TYR A 150 1.23 16.22 -9.40
C TYR A 150 -0.09 16.16 -10.14
N MET A 151 -1.12 16.71 -9.50
CA MET A 151 -2.42 16.93 -10.10
C MET A 151 -2.96 18.32 -9.76
N GLN A 152 -3.60 18.96 -10.74
CA GLN A 152 -4.15 20.29 -10.57
C GLN A 152 -5.54 20.26 -9.91
N PHE A 153 -5.75 21.21 -9.00
CA PHE A 153 -7.01 21.49 -8.33
C PHE A 153 -7.36 22.98 -8.43
N ILE A 154 -8.62 23.31 -8.18
CA ILE A 154 -9.11 24.69 -8.05
C ILE A 154 -9.52 24.94 -6.62
N TYR A 155 -8.90 25.96 -6.03
CA TYR A 155 -9.16 26.46 -4.69
C TYR A 155 -9.97 27.74 -4.75
N ASN A 156 -11.05 27.82 -3.98
CA ASN A 156 -11.88 29.01 -3.87
C ASN A 156 -12.36 29.19 -2.43
N ASN A 157 -11.91 30.28 -1.81
CA ASN A 157 -12.26 30.72 -0.45
C ASN A 157 -13.16 31.96 -0.43
N GLY A 158 -13.87 32.25 -1.53
CA GLY A 158 -14.71 33.45 -1.69
C GLY A 158 -14.00 34.65 -2.35
N SER A 159 -12.68 34.61 -2.56
CA SER A 159 -11.91 35.66 -3.25
C SER A 159 -11.63 35.36 -4.73
N GLY A 160 -12.29 34.34 -5.28
CA GLY A 160 -12.09 33.87 -6.66
C GLY A 160 -11.37 32.53 -6.74
N ASP A 161 -11.32 31.98 -7.95
CA ASP A 161 -10.67 30.70 -8.24
C ASP A 161 -9.15 30.87 -8.32
N LYS A 162 -8.43 30.02 -7.60
CA LYS A 162 -6.97 29.91 -7.65
C LYS A 162 -6.58 28.51 -8.07
N VAL A 163 -5.54 28.42 -8.90
CA VAL A 163 -4.92 27.14 -9.24
C VAL A 163 -4.07 26.66 -8.08
N ALA A 164 -4.23 25.38 -7.75
CA ALA A 164 -3.48 24.70 -6.71
C ALA A 164 -3.01 23.33 -7.21
N TYR A 165 -1.97 22.79 -6.58
CA TYR A 165 -1.43 21.48 -6.93
C TYR A 165 -1.37 20.59 -5.69
N ALA A 166 -1.79 19.34 -5.86
CA ALA A 166 -1.44 18.27 -4.96
C ALA A 166 -0.31 17.45 -5.59
N TYR A 167 0.52 16.87 -4.74
CA TYR A 167 1.67 16.06 -5.09
C TYR A 167 1.50 14.68 -4.49
N HIS A 168 2.02 13.68 -5.20
CA HIS A 168 2.02 12.28 -4.81
C HIS A 168 3.40 11.70 -5.00
N ALA A 169 3.84 10.88 -4.06
CA ALA A 169 5.05 10.08 -4.17
C ALA A 169 4.70 8.61 -3.96
N THR A 170 5.09 7.75 -4.90
CA THR A 170 4.94 6.28 -4.80
C THR A 170 6.31 5.65 -4.68
N LEU A 171 6.55 4.85 -3.64
CA LEU A 171 7.81 4.11 -3.49
C LEU A 171 7.89 3.01 -4.56
N LYS A 172 8.94 3.02 -5.37
CA LYS A 172 9.16 2.07 -6.48
C LYS A 172 9.22 0.62 -6.00
N SER A 173 9.90 0.38 -4.88
CA SER A 173 10.01 -0.95 -4.27
C SER A 173 8.72 -1.39 -3.57
N ASN A 174 7.84 -0.47 -3.18
CA ASN A 174 6.56 -0.81 -2.54
C ASN A 174 5.47 0.21 -2.92
N PRO A 175 4.67 -0.08 -3.95
CA PRO A 175 3.62 0.84 -4.40
C PRO A 175 2.49 1.09 -3.41
N LEU A 176 2.46 0.41 -2.27
CA LEU A 176 1.54 0.71 -1.16
C LEU A 176 2.09 1.75 -0.18
N VAL A 177 3.41 1.97 -0.18
CA VAL A 177 4.03 3.12 0.49
C VAL A 177 3.89 4.32 -0.42
N ARG A 178 2.93 5.17 -0.07
CA ARG A 178 2.55 6.35 -0.84
C ARG A 178 2.43 7.54 0.09
N TYR A 179 2.74 8.72 -0.43
CA TYR A 179 2.62 9.97 0.29
C TYR A 179 1.90 11.01 -0.55
N THR A 180 1.18 11.91 0.12
CA THR A 180 0.58 13.10 -0.49
C THR A 180 1.07 14.36 0.19
N ASN A 181 1.16 15.44 -0.58
CA ASN A 181 1.42 16.78 -0.10
C ASN A 181 0.61 17.77 -0.96
N TYR A 182 0.39 18.98 -0.47
CA TYR A 182 -0.19 20.05 -1.28
C TYR A 182 0.38 21.40 -0.84
N GLN A 183 0.38 22.35 -1.77
CA GLN A 183 0.73 23.72 -1.47
C GLN A 183 -0.53 24.50 -1.09
N ASN A 184 -0.54 25.13 0.07
CA ASN A 184 -1.63 26.01 0.50
C ASN A 184 -1.70 27.23 -0.44
N PRO A 185 -2.80 27.45 -1.17
CA PRO A 185 -2.89 28.52 -2.17
C PRO A 185 -3.00 29.93 -1.58
N ILE A 186 -3.22 30.05 -0.28
CA ILE A 186 -3.25 31.33 0.44
C ILE A 186 -1.84 31.69 0.92
N THR A 187 -1.16 30.77 1.60
CA THR A 187 0.13 31.05 2.24
C THR A 187 1.34 30.72 1.38
N GLY A 188 1.16 29.96 0.29
CA GLY A 188 2.24 29.44 -0.56
C GLY A 188 3.08 28.35 0.12
N GLN A 189 2.74 27.95 1.35
CA GLN A 189 3.48 26.95 2.12
C GLN A 189 3.01 25.53 1.81
N PHE A 190 3.93 24.57 1.83
CA PHE A 190 3.58 23.16 1.75
C PHE A 190 3.01 22.67 3.07
N ALA A 191 1.96 21.84 3.00
CA ALA A 191 1.37 21.19 4.16
C ALA A 191 2.30 20.14 4.78
N GLY A 192 3.26 19.63 4.01
CA GLY A 192 4.16 18.55 4.41
C GLY A 192 3.68 17.19 3.88
N TRP A 193 4.62 16.27 3.68
CA TRP A 193 4.32 14.93 3.19
C TRP A 193 3.62 14.11 4.26
N THR A 194 2.43 13.62 3.93
CA THR A 194 1.64 12.73 4.79
C THR A 194 1.54 11.35 4.15
N GLN A 195 1.83 10.31 4.92
CA GLN A 195 1.73 8.93 4.44
C GLN A 195 0.26 8.53 4.26
N ILE A 196 -0.04 7.87 3.14
CA ILE A 196 -1.34 7.26 2.90
C ILE A 196 -1.36 5.90 3.59
N ILE A 197 -2.06 5.82 4.71
CA ILE A 197 -2.29 4.56 5.41
C ILE A 197 -3.39 3.80 4.67
N ALA A 198 -3.01 2.67 4.06
CA ALA A 198 -3.94 1.70 3.52
C ALA A 198 -4.73 1.10 4.69
N ASN A 199 -5.94 1.64 4.94
CA ASN A 199 -7.03 1.18 5.84
C ASN A 199 -7.73 2.31 6.62
N THR A 200 -7.68 3.57 6.20
CA THR A 200 -8.69 4.56 6.65
C THR A 200 -10.05 4.36 5.95
N LEU A 201 -10.39 3.13 5.58
CA LEU A 201 -11.65 2.75 4.92
C LEU A 201 -12.54 1.88 5.82
N ASP A 202 -12.19 1.75 7.10
CA ASP A 202 -13.15 1.36 8.14
C ASP A 202 -13.96 2.59 8.56
#